data_AF-A0A0M0T6Y4-F1
#
_entry.id   AF-A0A0M0T6Y4-F1
#
_cell.length_a   1.000
_cell.length_b   1.000
_cell.length_c   1.000
_cell.angle_alpha   90.00
_cell.angle_beta   90.00
_cell.angle_gamma   90.00
#
_symmetry.space_group_name_H-M   'P 1'
#
loop_
_entity.id
_entity.type
_entity.pdbx_description
1 polymer ?
#
loop_
_entity_poly.entity_id
_entity_poly.type
_entity_poly.pdbx_seq_one_letter_code
_entity_poly.pdbx_strand_id
1 'polypeptide(L)'
;MHNPTGFIDPLGLAGCSLTKVNARDHDYVLKLTGSVYPQTFRHIDEAIKAGHPYIVTIQRETAKLNRKLSLKDVKTKKGADRDEWPMAMFKEGGHGASVRYIDPSDNRGAGSSIGKILSELPDGTKIRVEVLW
;
A
#
# COMPACT_ATOMS: atom_id res chain seq x y z
N MET A 1 22.99 18.54 -6.61
CA MET A 1 21.69 18.58 -7.33
C MET A 1 20.64 19.03 -6.33
N HIS A 2 20.21 20.29 -6.43
CA HIS A 2 19.21 20.91 -5.54
C HIS A 2 17.82 20.45 -5.97
N ASN A 3 17.01 19.94 -5.03
CA ASN A 3 15.58 19.70 -5.25
C ASN A 3 14.82 20.96 -4.79
N PRO A 4 14.24 21.78 -5.69
CA PRO A 4 13.80 23.14 -5.36
C PRO A 4 12.41 23.22 -4.71
N THR A 5 11.79 22.11 -4.33
CA THR A 5 10.48 22.10 -3.67
C THR A 5 10.61 21.57 -2.26
N GLY A 6 10.94 22.45 -1.32
CA GLY A 6 10.88 22.19 0.12
C GLY A 6 9.44 22.04 0.62
N PHE A 7 8.67 21.13 0.02
CA PHE A 7 7.35 20.76 0.52
C PHE A 7 7.54 19.64 1.55
N ILE A 8 7.71 20.05 2.81
CA ILE A 8 7.57 19.12 3.93
C ILE A 8 6.08 18.90 4.09
N ASP A 9 5.59 17.70 3.73
CA ASP A 9 4.21 17.31 3.97
C ASP A 9 3.97 17.23 5.49
N PRO A 10 3.29 18.22 6.09
CA PRO A 10 3.12 18.29 7.54
C PRO A 10 2.12 17.24 8.05
N LEU A 11 1.40 16.59 7.15
CA LEU A 11 0.42 15.56 7.43
C LEU A 11 0.95 14.16 7.14
N GLY A 12 2.14 13.98 6.56
CA GLY A 12 2.68 12.64 6.28
C GLY A 12 1.86 11.82 5.28
N LEU A 13 1.10 12.48 4.41
CA LEU A 13 0.40 11.91 3.25
C LEU A 13 1.33 11.79 2.03
N ALA A 14 2.65 11.71 2.24
CA ALA A 14 3.61 11.89 1.18
C ALA A 14 3.37 10.85 0.08
N GLY A 15 3.21 11.32 -1.15
CA GLY A 15 3.00 10.46 -2.31
C GLY A 15 1.70 9.66 -2.33
N CYS A 16 0.70 9.98 -1.50
CA CYS A 16 -0.63 9.37 -1.53
C CYS A 16 -1.69 10.44 -1.80
N SER A 17 -2.58 10.21 -2.76
CA SER A 17 -3.77 11.04 -2.95
C SER A 17 -5.02 10.18 -3.14
N LEU A 18 -6.09 10.55 -2.46
CA LEU A 18 -7.33 9.78 -2.44
C LEU A 18 -8.45 10.64 -3.01
N THR A 19 -9.17 10.12 -4.00
CA THR A 19 -10.29 10.80 -4.65
C THR A 19 -11.52 9.93 -4.60
N LYS A 20 -12.64 10.47 -4.09
CA LYS A 20 -13.94 9.81 -4.18
C LYS A 20 -14.44 9.85 -5.61
N VAL A 21 -14.96 8.73 -6.11
CA VAL A 21 -15.43 8.63 -7.50
C VAL A 21 -16.85 8.07 -7.57
N ASN A 22 -17.51 8.28 -8.70
CA ASN A 22 -18.79 7.64 -9.02
C ASN A 22 -18.53 6.46 -9.98
N ALA A 23 -17.96 5.39 -9.45
CA ALA A 23 -17.68 4.16 -10.20
C ALA A 23 -18.62 3.03 -9.73
N ARG A 24 -18.75 1.99 -10.55
CA ARG A 24 -19.66 0.86 -10.25
C ARG A 24 -19.06 -0.16 -9.26
N ASP A 25 -17.73 -0.28 -9.24
CA ASP A 25 -17.00 -1.37 -8.59
C ASP A 25 -16.08 -0.91 -7.45
N HIS A 26 -15.86 0.40 -7.28
CA HIS A 26 -15.07 1.00 -6.21
C HIS A 26 -15.58 2.38 -5.81
N ASP A 27 -15.25 2.80 -4.59
CA ASP A 27 -15.72 4.06 -3.99
C ASP A 27 -14.68 5.18 -4.16
N TYR A 28 -13.39 4.83 -4.13
CA TYR A 28 -12.27 5.77 -4.22
C TYR A 28 -11.15 5.27 -5.14
N VAL A 29 -10.39 6.21 -5.69
CA VAL A 29 -9.10 5.95 -6.33
C VAL A 29 -8.00 6.47 -5.40
N LEU A 30 -7.08 5.59 -5.01
CA LEU A 30 -5.83 5.90 -4.30
C LEU A 30 -4.68 5.92 -5.30
N LYS A 31 -4.12 7.10 -5.54
CA LYS A 31 -2.95 7.30 -6.40
C LYS A 31 -1.70 7.37 -5.54
N LEU A 32 -0.72 6.55 -5.90
CA LEU A 32 0.57 6.40 -5.24
C LEU A 32 1.66 6.99 -6.14
N THR A 33 2.33 8.05 -5.70
CA THR A 33 3.43 8.69 -6.44
C THR A 33 4.71 7.89 -6.22
N GLY A 34 5.08 7.08 -7.23
CA GLY A 34 6.19 6.13 -7.20
C GLY A 34 7.53 6.73 -6.78
N SER A 35 7.80 8.00 -7.08
CA SER A 35 9.05 8.66 -6.69
C SER A 35 9.22 8.91 -5.18
N VAL A 36 8.14 8.84 -4.39
CA VAL A 36 8.18 9.10 -2.94
C VAL A 36 8.62 7.88 -2.15
N TYR A 37 8.04 6.71 -2.46
CA TYR A 37 8.39 5.41 -1.87
C TYR A 37 8.72 4.42 -3.00
N PRO A 38 9.86 4.59 -3.68
CA PRO A 38 10.15 3.91 -4.93
C PRO A 38 10.24 2.40 -4.82
N GLN A 39 10.65 1.83 -3.69
CA GLN A 39 10.71 0.37 -3.57
C GLN A 39 9.32 -0.23 -3.33
N THR A 40 8.57 0.34 -2.38
CA THR A 40 7.24 -0.15 -2.00
C THR A 40 6.24 0.03 -3.12
N PHE A 41 6.18 1.21 -3.72
CA PHE A 41 5.22 1.46 -4.81
C PHE A 41 5.61 0.73 -6.09
N ARG A 42 6.91 0.42 -6.32
CA ARG A 42 7.31 -0.54 -7.36
C ARG A 42 6.79 -1.94 -7.10
N HIS A 43 6.87 -2.41 -5.86
CA HIS A 43 6.34 -3.73 -5.52
C HIS A 43 4.82 -3.80 -5.75
N ILE A 44 4.07 -2.77 -5.33
CA ILE A 44 2.62 -2.68 -5.57
C ILE A 44 2.31 -2.68 -7.08
N ASP A 45 2.98 -1.83 -7.86
CA ASP A 45 2.81 -1.74 -9.32
C ASP A 45 3.08 -3.08 -10.02
N GLU A 46 4.19 -3.73 -9.68
CA GLU A 46 4.57 -5.03 -10.26
C GLU A 46 3.64 -6.16 -9.83
N ALA A 47 3.19 -6.17 -8.58
CA ALA A 47 2.21 -7.16 -8.11
C ALA A 47 0.87 -6.99 -8.84
N ILE A 48 0.39 -5.76 -9.02
CA ILE A 48 -0.82 -5.48 -9.82
C ILE A 48 -0.63 -5.96 -11.26
N LYS A 49 0.51 -5.66 -11.90
CA LYS A 49 0.85 -6.13 -13.25
C LYS A 49 0.95 -7.65 -13.35
N ALA A 50 1.33 -8.32 -12.27
CA ALA A 50 1.36 -9.77 -12.16
C ALA A 50 -0.02 -10.41 -11.88
N GLY A 51 -1.09 -9.61 -11.80
CA GLY A 51 -2.47 -10.08 -11.65
C GLY A 51 -2.99 -10.07 -10.21
N HIS A 52 -2.24 -9.53 -9.25
CA HIS A 52 -2.78 -9.28 -7.92
C HIS A 52 -3.85 -8.17 -7.97
N PRO A 53 -4.83 -8.17 -7.06
CA PRO A 53 -5.91 -7.19 -7.05
C PRO A 53 -5.41 -5.73 -7.05
N TYR A 54 -6.01 -4.93 -7.94
CA TYR A 54 -5.85 -3.48 -7.98
C TYR A 54 -7.06 -2.73 -7.42
N ILE A 55 -8.17 -3.44 -7.16
CA ILE A 55 -9.26 -2.97 -6.30
C ILE A 55 -9.19 -3.78 -5.02
N VAL A 56 -9.11 -3.09 -3.89
CA VAL A 56 -8.96 -3.68 -2.56
C VAL A 56 -10.02 -3.14 -1.62
N THR A 57 -10.45 -3.96 -0.67
CA THR A 57 -11.54 -3.65 0.26
C THR A 57 -10.96 -3.52 1.67
N ILE A 58 -11.20 -2.40 2.35
CA ILE A 58 -10.72 -2.22 3.73
C ILE A 58 -11.39 -3.25 4.65
N GLN A 59 -10.58 -4.04 5.36
CA GLN A 59 -11.02 -5.04 6.34
C GLN A 59 -9.96 -5.15 7.45
N ARG A 60 -10.01 -4.25 8.44
CA ARG A 60 -8.89 -4.07 9.39
C ARG A 60 -8.77 -5.22 10.38
N GLU A 61 -9.91 -5.81 10.76
CA GLU A 61 -9.98 -6.95 11.67
C GLU A 61 -9.22 -8.19 11.17
N THR A 62 -9.07 -8.37 9.84
CA THR A 62 -8.35 -9.51 9.26
C THR A 62 -6.83 -9.29 9.18
N ALA A 63 -6.33 -8.08 9.50
CA ALA A 63 -4.92 -7.72 9.28
C ALA A 63 -3.92 -8.66 9.96
N LYS A 64 -4.19 -9.07 11.20
CA LYS A 64 -3.30 -9.99 11.93
C LYS A 64 -3.26 -11.38 11.28
N LEU A 65 -4.42 -11.87 10.84
CA LEU A 65 -4.52 -13.17 10.16
C LEU A 65 -3.88 -13.13 8.78
N ASN A 66 -4.16 -12.08 8.00
CA ASN A 66 -3.59 -11.89 6.68
C ASN A 66 -2.07 -11.88 6.74
N ARG A 67 -1.48 -11.08 7.64
CA ARG A 67 -0.01 -11.04 7.83
C ARG A 67 0.59 -12.39 8.22
N LYS A 68 -0.13 -13.20 9.00
CA LYS A 68 0.32 -14.56 9.35
C LYS A 68 0.32 -15.46 8.10
N LEU A 69 -0.70 -15.34 7.25
CA LEU A 69 -0.87 -16.21 6.07
C LEU A 69 0.09 -15.85 4.93
N SER A 70 0.24 -14.56 4.61
CA SER A 70 1.17 -14.07 3.58
C SER A 70 2.63 -14.36 3.92
N LEU A 71 3.01 -14.23 5.19
CA LEU A 71 4.41 -14.31 5.64
C LEU A 71 4.82 -15.69 6.17
N LYS A 72 3.94 -16.70 6.10
CA LYS A 72 4.13 -18.02 6.73
C LYS A 72 5.49 -18.66 6.39
N ASP A 73 5.88 -18.60 5.12
CA ASP A 73 7.08 -19.28 4.60
C ASP A 73 8.19 -18.29 4.19
N VAL A 74 8.01 -17.00 4.48
CA VAL A 74 8.99 -15.95 4.18
C VAL A 74 9.76 -15.62 5.45
N LYS A 75 11.03 -16.02 5.54
CA LYS A 75 11.88 -15.73 6.71
C LYS A 75 12.08 -14.23 6.91
N THR A 76 12.39 -13.79 8.12
CA THR A 76 12.85 -12.42 8.34
C THR A 76 14.27 -12.25 7.79
N LYS A 77 14.61 -11.03 7.36
CA LYS A 77 15.94 -10.67 6.87
C LYS A 77 16.42 -9.41 7.58
N LYS A 78 17.60 -9.45 8.19
CA LYS A 78 18.18 -8.27 8.86
C LYS A 78 18.33 -7.13 7.85
N GLY A 79 17.85 -5.94 8.23
CA GLY A 79 17.91 -4.73 7.40
C GLY A 79 16.86 -4.63 6.30
N ALA A 80 15.82 -5.47 6.32
CA ALA A 80 14.70 -5.37 5.39
C ALA A 80 13.37 -5.71 6.08
N ASP A 81 12.31 -5.01 5.69
CA ASP A 81 10.94 -5.40 6.02
C ASP A 81 10.36 -6.30 4.91
N ARG A 82 9.35 -7.10 5.24
CA ARG A 82 8.59 -7.91 4.27
C ARG A 82 7.33 -7.14 3.91
N ASP A 83 7.37 -6.46 2.76
CA ASP A 83 6.20 -5.77 2.22
C ASP A 83 5.24 -6.76 1.56
N GLU A 84 3.95 -6.45 1.55
CA GLU A 84 2.86 -7.33 1.15
C GLU A 84 1.91 -6.61 0.18
N TRP A 85 1.64 -7.19 -0.99
CA TRP A 85 0.54 -6.77 -1.85
C TRP A 85 -0.37 -7.93 -2.29
N PRO A 86 -1.68 -7.89 -2.01
CA PRO A 86 -2.39 -6.83 -1.29
C PRO A 86 -1.99 -6.74 0.20
N MET A 87 -2.02 -5.51 0.74
CA MET A 87 -1.65 -5.27 2.13
C MET A 87 -2.57 -6.02 3.09
N ALA A 88 -2.04 -6.40 4.26
CA ALA A 88 -2.78 -7.17 5.24
C ALA A 88 -4.11 -6.54 5.70
N MET A 89 -4.22 -5.20 5.70
CA MET A 89 -5.43 -4.47 6.10
C MET A 89 -6.59 -4.56 5.10
N PHE A 90 -6.36 -5.17 3.93
CA PHE A 90 -7.39 -5.39 2.92
C PHE A 90 -7.91 -6.82 2.96
N LYS A 91 -9.18 -7.00 2.57
CA LYS A 91 -9.84 -8.31 2.47
C LYS A 91 -9.10 -9.25 1.53
N GLU A 92 -8.50 -8.72 0.47
CA GLU A 92 -7.76 -9.42 -0.57
C GLU A 92 -6.33 -9.77 -0.16
N GLY A 93 -5.88 -9.30 1.01
CA GLY A 93 -4.58 -9.65 1.56
C GLY A 93 -4.51 -11.08 2.10
N GLY A 94 -3.34 -11.45 2.61
CA GLY A 94 -3.13 -12.77 3.22
C GLY A 94 -2.64 -13.82 2.23
N HIS A 95 -3.36 -14.94 2.09
CA HIS A 95 -2.90 -16.06 1.28
C HIS A 95 -2.73 -15.64 -0.18
N GLY A 96 -1.55 -15.91 -0.75
CA GLY A 96 -1.23 -15.55 -2.13
C GLY A 96 -0.88 -14.07 -2.34
N ALA A 97 -0.73 -13.26 -1.29
CA ALA A 97 -0.15 -11.93 -1.43
C ALA A 97 1.31 -12.02 -1.93
N SER A 98 1.69 -11.13 -2.83
CA SER A 98 3.08 -10.93 -3.22
C SER A 98 3.86 -10.40 -2.04
N VAL A 99 5.04 -10.96 -1.77
CA VAL A 99 5.91 -10.54 -0.67
C VAL A 99 7.28 -10.19 -1.19
N ARG A 100 7.81 -9.02 -0.79
CA ARG A 100 9.14 -8.54 -1.18
C ARG A 100 9.90 -7.99 0.02
N TYR A 101 11.21 -8.22 0.06
CA TYR A 101 12.08 -7.53 1.00
C TYR A 101 12.33 -6.10 0.53
N ILE A 102 11.97 -5.13 1.36
CA ILE A 102 12.08 -3.70 1.06
C ILE A 102 12.86 -3.00 2.15
N ASP A 103 13.57 -1.92 1.79
CA ASP A 103 14.16 -1.01 2.77
C ASP A 103 13.14 -0.61 3.86
N PRO A 104 13.45 -0.75 5.15
CA PRO A 104 12.48 -0.48 6.21
C PRO A 104 11.98 0.97 6.23
N SER A 105 12.78 1.95 5.82
CA SER A 105 12.38 3.36 5.81
C SER A 105 11.34 3.61 4.71
N ASP A 106 11.60 3.09 3.50
CA ASP A 106 10.68 3.16 2.36
C ASP A 106 9.34 2.47 2.70
N ASN A 107 9.38 1.24 3.19
CA ASN A 107 8.20 0.44 3.51
C ASN A 107 7.33 1.04 4.63
N ARG A 108 7.96 1.49 5.72
CA ARG A 108 7.21 2.05 6.86
C ARG A 108 6.65 3.43 6.52
N GLY A 109 7.37 4.22 5.73
CA GLY A 109 6.86 5.48 5.19
C GLY A 109 5.60 5.27 4.37
N ALA A 110 5.67 4.39 3.35
CA ALA A 110 4.53 4.03 2.51
C ALA A 110 3.34 3.49 3.33
N GLY A 111 3.60 2.55 4.24
CA GLY A 111 2.57 1.99 5.10
C GLY A 111 1.91 3.03 6.01
N SER A 112 2.68 3.98 6.55
CA SER A 112 2.15 5.09 7.36
C SER A 112 1.27 6.03 6.53
N SER A 113 1.71 6.42 5.33
CA SER A 113 0.96 7.32 4.45
C SER A 113 -0.34 6.70 3.93
N ILE A 114 -0.30 5.43 3.49
CA ILE A 114 -1.50 4.69 3.09
C ILE A 114 -2.43 4.49 4.30
N GLY A 115 -1.89 4.06 5.44
CA GLY A 115 -2.69 3.85 6.65
C GLY A 115 -3.40 5.12 7.11
N LYS A 116 -2.72 6.27 7.06
CA LYS A 116 -3.26 7.57 7.44
C LYS A 116 -4.31 8.07 6.46
N ILE A 117 -4.06 8.02 5.14
CA ILE A 117 -5.04 8.54 4.17
C ILE A 117 -6.34 7.72 4.16
N LEU A 118 -6.27 6.45 4.57
CA LEU A 118 -7.41 5.56 4.67
C LEU A 118 -8.04 5.53 6.07
N SER A 119 -7.48 6.20 7.09
CA SER A 119 -7.88 6.01 8.50
C SER A 119 -9.35 6.32 8.77
N GLU A 120 -9.88 7.36 8.13
CA GLU A 120 -11.26 7.83 8.32
C GLU A 120 -12.29 7.04 7.50
N LEU A 121 -11.85 6.13 6.62
CA LEU A 121 -12.76 5.34 5.80
C LEU A 121 -13.23 4.10 6.56
N PRO A 122 -14.54 3.78 6.53
CA PRO A 122 -15.06 2.59 7.19
C PRO A 122 -14.58 1.31 6.51
N ASP A 123 -14.54 0.22 7.28
CA ASP A 123 -14.39 -1.13 6.73
C ASP A 123 -15.50 -1.41 5.70
N GLY A 124 -15.17 -2.15 4.65
CA GLY A 124 -16.01 -2.38 3.48
C GLY A 124 -15.82 -1.38 2.33
N THR A 125 -15.14 -0.25 2.56
CA THR A 125 -14.82 0.70 1.49
C THR A 125 -13.90 0.07 0.44
N LYS A 126 -14.25 0.20 -0.84
CA LYS A 126 -13.48 -0.34 -1.96
C LYS A 126 -12.62 0.75 -2.59
N ILE A 127 -11.33 0.46 -2.74
CA ILE A 127 -10.32 1.40 -3.21
C ILE A 127 -9.65 0.81 -4.45
N ARG A 128 -9.69 1.54 -5.57
CA ARG A 128 -8.85 1.28 -6.72
C ARG A 128 -7.48 1.89 -6.49
N VAL A 129 -6.41 1.13 -6.62
CA VAL A 129 -5.02 1.60 -6.42
C VAL A 129 -4.34 1.78 -7.76
N GLU A 130 -3.69 2.94 -7.93
CA GLU A 130 -2.94 3.30 -9.13
C GLU A 130 -1.57 3.83 -8.74
N VAL A 131 -0.51 3.33 -9.38
CA VAL A 131 0.86 3.83 -9.16
C VAL A 131 1.25 4.74 -10.32
N LEU A 132 1.70 5.96 -9.99
CA LEU A 132 2.12 6.98 -10.94
C LEU A 132 3.65 7.12 -10.87
N TRP A 133 4.33 6.94 -12.01
CA TRP A 133 5.78 7.07 -12.14
C TRP A 133 6.19 8.41 -12.73
#